data_AF-A0A3Q8UNQ1-F1
#
_entry.id   AF-A0A3Q8UNQ1-F1
#
_cell.length_a   1.000
_cell.length_b   1.000
_cell.length_c   1.000
_cell.angle_alpha   90.00
_cell.angle_beta   90.00
_cell.angle_gamma   90.00
#
_symmetry.space_group_name_H-M   'P 1'
#
loop_
_entity.id
_entity.type
_entity.pdbx_description
1 polymer ?
#
loop_
_entity_poly.entity_id
_entity_poly.type
_entity_poly.pdbx_seq_one_letter_code
_entity_poly.pdbx_strand_id
1 'polypeptide(L)'
;MPDRTLEALGLATVPLLEPLAYPGPPVPGPSLLAGDRLLPLRPAPGGVGRWRVADGGTGTGLDEALAALGQPPVAARVPVLALGSNAAPGQVRHKLTHLGLPAVVPVSPVTAGGLGVGVSGHISAPGYVAAAPYAEAGAEAGLWVTWLDDGQLRAVDGTEMPNYGRALLPAAEFPVRLPGGGLLPDTYVYYNVRGILSDGRGRPLPQALDQPALLTRLLAASSRLRDLLGPAPRDWVARAGADAGVREAGTRIFHEEGWLLPERTFAAYDAGGGA
;
A
#
# COMPACT_ATOMS: atom_id res chain seq x y z
N MET A 1 -24.10 18.46 7.30
CA MET A 1 -23.47 17.47 6.40
C MET A 1 -22.87 16.38 7.26
N PRO A 2 -22.85 15.10 6.82
CA PRO A 2 -22.24 14.02 7.62
C PRO A 2 -20.78 14.36 7.92
N ASP A 3 -20.32 13.98 9.13
CA ASP A 3 -18.90 14.07 9.47
C ASP A 3 -18.11 13.15 8.51
N ARG A 4 -17.05 13.70 7.93
CA ARG A 4 -16.21 13.02 6.93
C ARG A 4 -14.77 12.89 7.42
N THR A 5 -14.48 13.22 8.67
CA THR A 5 -13.15 13.04 9.24
C THR A 5 -12.78 11.55 9.26
N LEU A 6 -11.50 11.24 9.11
CA LEU A 6 -11.02 9.87 9.18
C LEU A 6 -11.38 9.20 10.50
N GLU A 7 -11.38 9.97 11.60
CA GLU A 7 -11.78 9.48 12.93
C GLU A 7 -13.24 9.03 12.94
N ALA A 8 -14.16 9.90 12.50
CA ALA A 8 -15.59 9.59 12.47
C ALA A 8 -15.93 8.42 11.52
N LEU A 9 -15.09 8.16 10.52
CA LEU A 9 -15.24 7.06 9.58
C LEU A 9 -14.55 5.75 10.04
N GLY A 10 -13.81 5.77 11.16
CA GLY A 10 -13.03 4.62 11.61
C GLY A 10 -11.83 4.30 10.70
N LEU A 11 -11.28 5.31 10.02
CA LEU A 11 -10.21 5.20 9.03
C LEU A 11 -8.91 5.91 9.46
N ALA A 12 -8.84 6.38 10.71
CA ALA A 12 -7.70 7.14 11.23
C ALA A 12 -6.49 6.28 11.65
N THR A 13 -6.65 4.96 11.77
CA THR A 13 -5.58 4.04 12.18
C THR A 13 -4.32 4.22 11.34
N VAL A 14 -3.18 4.27 12.02
CA VAL A 14 -1.85 4.40 11.41
C VAL A 14 -1.04 3.13 11.71
N PRO A 15 -0.98 2.14 10.80
CA PRO A 15 -0.18 0.92 10.96
C PRO A 15 1.27 1.14 11.38
N LEU A 16 1.90 2.26 10.99
CA LEU A 16 3.24 2.63 11.44
C LEU A 16 3.32 2.81 12.97
N LEU A 17 2.25 3.34 13.59
CA LEU A 17 2.14 3.55 15.04
C LEU A 17 1.46 2.38 15.76
N GLU A 18 0.62 1.64 15.05
CA GLU A 18 -0.13 0.48 15.53
C GLU A 18 0.13 -0.74 14.64
N PRO A 19 1.30 -1.41 14.77
CA PRO A 19 1.73 -2.41 13.79
C PRO A 19 0.83 -3.64 13.70
N LEU A 20 0.17 -4.01 14.80
CA LEU A 20 -0.80 -5.11 14.82
C LEU A 20 -2.10 -4.78 14.08
N ALA A 21 -2.37 -3.50 13.81
CA ALA A 21 -3.49 -3.07 12.99
C ALA A 21 -3.17 -3.05 11.49
N TYR A 22 -1.93 -3.42 11.09
CA TYR A 22 -1.58 -3.59 9.69
C TYR A 22 -2.56 -4.57 8.99
N PRO A 23 -3.04 -4.28 7.76
CA PRO A 23 -2.64 -3.18 6.87
C PRO A 23 -3.29 -1.82 7.14
N GLY A 24 -4.18 -1.72 8.12
CA GLY A 24 -5.07 -0.59 8.33
C GLY A 24 -6.33 -0.70 7.46
N PRO A 25 -7.41 0.00 7.82
CA PRO A 25 -8.64 -0.03 7.04
C PRO A 25 -8.45 0.74 5.72
N PRO A 26 -8.72 0.12 4.56
CA PRO A 26 -8.59 0.82 3.28
C PRO A 26 -9.77 1.78 3.04
N VAL A 27 -9.66 2.63 2.01
CA VAL A 27 -10.81 3.45 1.59
C VAL A 27 -11.95 2.55 1.07
N PRO A 28 -13.22 2.81 1.45
CA PRO A 28 -14.36 1.93 1.13
C PRO A 28 -14.83 2.03 -0.34
N GLY A 29 -14.32 3.02 -1.08
CA GLY A 29 -14.68 3.28 -2.46
C GLY A 29 -13.87 4.45 -3.02
N PRO A 30 -14.12 4.84 -4.28
CA PRO A 30 -13.51 6.03 -4.87
C PRO A 30 -13.64 7.22 -3.93
N SER A 31 -12.53 7.85 -3.57
CA SER A 31 -12.46 8.89 -2.56
C SER A 31 -11.33 9.87 -2.81
N LEU A 32 -11.48 11.10 -2.34
CA LEU A 32 -10.42 12.08 -2.19
C LEU A 32 -10.09 12.19 -0.71
N LEU A 33 -8.87 11.78 -0.32
CA LEU A 33 -8.30 12.20 0.95
C LEU A 33 -8.00 13.70 0.83
N ALA A 34 -8.56 14.53 1.72
CA ALA A 34 -8.38 15.97 1.75
C ALA A 34 -8.13 16.42 3.20
N GLY A 35 -6.84 16.50 3.57
CA GLY A 35 -6.42 16.75 4.95
C GLY A 35 -6.74 15.56 5.84
N ASP A 36 -7.63 15.77 6.81
CA ASP A 36 -8.17 14.75 7.71
C ASP A 36 -9.55 14.23 7.30
N ARG A 37 -10.06 14.61 6.12
CA ARG A 37 -11.37 14.20 5.62
C ARG A 37 -11.25 13.25 4.45
N LEU A 38 -12.20 12.32 4.33
CA LEU A 38 -12.36 11.45 3.17
C LEU A 38 -13.66 11.82 2.44
N LEU A 39 -13.54 12.38 1.25
CA LEU A 39 -14.66 12.83 0.43
C LEU A 39 -14.97 11.77 -0.63
N PRO A 40 -16.17 11.16 -0.67
CA PRO A 40 -16.49 10.15 -1.67
C PRO A 40 -16.46 10.74 -3.09
N LEU A 41 -15.96 9.97 -4.04
CA LEU A 41 -15.99 10.28 -5.46
C LEU A 41 -17.02 9.41 -6.15
N ARG A 42 -17.73 10.00 -7.12
CA ARG A 42 -18.63 9.26 -8.01
C ARG A 42 -17.99 9.22 -9.41
N PRO A 43 -17.70 8.02 -9.94
CA PRO A 43 -17.21 7.90 -11.31
C PRO A 43 -18.12 8.62 -12.30
N ALA A 44 -17.51 9.30 -13.26
CA ALA A 44 -18.18 10.01 -14.34
C ALA A 44 -17.42 9.79 -15.66
N PRO A 45 -18.10 9.87 -16.82
CA PRO A 45 -17.43 9.85 -18.12
C PRO A 45 -16.39 10.97 -18.25
N GLY A 46 -15.37 10.75 -19.08
CA GLY A 46 -14.33 11.77 -19.35
C GLY A 46 -13.10 11.70 -18.44
N GLY A 47 -12.89 10.58 -17.75
CA GLY A 47 -11.68 10.30 -16.96
C GLY A 47 -11.79 10.67 -15.48
N VAL A 48 -10.78 10.27 -14.72
CA VAL A 48 -10.77 10.37 -13.24
C VAL A 48 -10.89 11.83 -12.78
N GLY A 49 -10.26 12.78 -13.46
CA GLY A 49 -10.38 14.21 -13.15
C GLY A 49 -11.80 14.79 -13.25
N ARG A 50 -12.71 14.10 -13.96
CA ARG A 50 -14.14 14.47 -14.09
C ARG A 50 -15.05 13.81 -13.07
N TRP A 51 -14.53 12.89 -12.25
CA TRP A 51 -15.30 12.26 -11.19
C TRP A 51 -15.85 13.32 -10.23
N ARG A 52 -17.04 13.09 -9.69
CA ARG A 52 -17.76 14.08 -8.90
C ARG A 52 -17.48 13.90 -7.42
N VAL A 53 -17.08 14.96 -6.73
CA VAL A 53 -16.95 14.97 -5.27
C VAL A 53 -18.33 15.02 -4.63
N ALA A 54 -18.66 14.04 -3.80
CA ALA A 54 -19.94 13.96 -3.10
C ALA A 54 -19.82 14.59 -1.70
N ASP A 55 -19.67 15.92 -1.66
CA ASP A 55 -19.56 16.72 -0.43
C ASP A 55 -20.88 17.32 0.06
N GLY A 56 -21.98 17.15 -0.69
CA GLY A 56 -23.30 17.69 -0.36
C GLY A 56 -23.59 19.06 -0.97
N GLY A 57 -22.71 19.60 -1.83
CA GLY A 57 -22.96 20.76 -2.71
C GLY A 57 -23.25 20.37 -4.17
N THR A 58 -23.32 21.36 -5.07
CA THR A 58 -23.40 21.14 -6.52
C THR A 58 -22.15 20.40 -6.99
N GLY A 59 -22.32 19.23 -7.63
CA GLY A 59 -21.24 18.26 -7.88
C GLY A 59 -20.00 18.82 -8.62
N THR A 60 -19.02 19.26 -7.84
CA THR A 60 -17.70 19.72 -8.29
C THR A 60 -16.92 18.55 -8.90
N GLY A 61 -16.24 18.78 -10.02
CA GLY A 61 -15.31 17.80 -10.60
C GLY A 61 -14.08 17.61 -9.71
N LEU A 62 -13.43 16.45 -9.76
CA LEU A 62 -12.24 16.17 -8.96
C LEU A 62 -11.11 17.16 -9.26
N ASP A 63 -10.85 17.48 -10.54
CA ASP A 63 -9.81 18.46 -10.89
C ASP A 63 -10.15 19.88 -10.38
N GLU A 64 -11.44 20.25 -10.35
CA GLU A 64 -11.89 21.53 -9.79
C GLU A 64 -11.68 21.56 -8.26
N ALA A 65 -11.97 20.46 -7.58
CA ALA A 65 -11.74 20.33 -6.15
C ALA A 65 -10.25 20.33 -5.81
N LEU A 66 -9.41 19.69 -6.62
CA LEU A 66 -7.94 19.74 -6.48
C LEU A 66 -7.44 21.18 -6.68
N ALA A 67 -7.91 21.89 -7.70
CA ALA A 67 -7.52 23.29 -7.93
C ALA A 67 -7.91 24.19 -6.73
N ALA A 68 -9.11 24.02 -6.18
CA ALA A 68 -9.56 24.74 -4.99
C ALA A 68 -8.70 24.45 -3.75
N LEU A 69 -8.06 23.28 -3.67
CA LEU A 69 -7.11 22.90 -2.63
C LEU A 69 -5.65 23.29 -2.96
N GLY A 70 -5.41 24.01 -4.06
CA GLY A 70 -4.07 24.40 -4.52
C GLY A 70 -3.24 23.21 -5.00
N GLN A 71 -3.88 22.17 -5.53
CA GLN A 71 -3.26 20.91 -5.94
C GLN A 71 -3.28 20.73 -7.47
N PRO A 72 -2.27 20.05 -8.05
CA PRO A 72 -2.28 19.73 -9.47
C PRO A 72 -3.42 18.75 -9.83
N PRO A 73 -3.94 18.82 -11.08
CA PRO A 73 -5.00 17.95 -11.57
C PRO A 73 -4.53 16.50 -11.67
N VAL A 74 -5.46 15.56 -11.84
CA VAL A 74 -5.15 14.13 -11.92
C VAL A 74 -4.19 13.79 -13.06
N ALA A 75 -4.26 14.49 -14.19
CA ALA A 75 -3.37 14.27 -15.34
C ALA A 75 -1.89 14.60 -15.06
N ALA A 76 -1.60 15.38 -14.01
CA ALA A 76 -0.26 15.71 -13.56
C ALA A 76 0.17 14.88 -12.33
N ARG A 77 -0.52 13.76 -12.08
CA ARG A 77 -0.26 12.84 -10.97
C ARG A 77 0.08 11.46 -11.48
N VAL A 78 0.89 10.74 -10.73
CA VAL A 78 1.33 9.38 -11.04
C VAL A 78 0.39 8.37 -10.38
N PRO A 79 -0.25 7.45 -11.14
CA PRO A 79 -1.04 6.38 -10.58
C PRO A 79 -0.12 5.30 -9.99
N VAL A 80 -0.25 5.07 -8.69
CA VAL A 80 0.50 4.05 -7.96
C VAL A 80 -0.48 3.07 -7.30
N LEU A 81 -0.39 1.80 -7.68
CA LEU A 81 -1.08 0.70 -7.02
C LEU A 81 -0.67 0.64 -5.55
N ALA A 82 -1.68 0.67 -4.70
CA ALA A 82 -1.57 0.65 -3.28
C ALA A 82 -2.15 -0.67 -2.74
N LEU A 83 -1.34 -1.30 -1.91
CA LEU A 83 -1.68 -2.44 -1.08
C LEU A 83 -1.11 -2.18 0.31
N GLY A 84 -1.65 -2.87 1.31
CA GLY A 84 -1.17 -2.70 2.66
C GLY A 84 -1.42 -1.30 3.21
N SER A 85 -0.44 -0.79 3.97
CA SER A 85 -0.53 0.53 4.62
C SER A 85 -0.68 1.71 3.64
N ASN A 86 -0.27 1.57 2.37
CA ASN A 86 -0.45 2.62 1.36
C ASN A 86 -1.90 2.72 0.86
N ALA A 87 -2.76 1.72 1.14
CA ALA A 87 -4.20 1.80 0.89
C ALA A 87 -4.98 2.42 2.07
N ALA A 88 -4.36 2.54 3.24
CA ALA A 88 -4.97 3.07 4.45
C ALA A 88 -4.83 4.61 4.51
N PRO A 89 -5.93 5.38 4.50
CA PRO A 89 -5.85 6.84 4.44
C PRO A 89 -5.25 7.45 5.71
N GLY A 90 -5.45 6.86 6.89
CA GLY A 90 -4.79 7.26 8.13
C GLY A 90 -3.26 7.21 8.02
N GLN A 91 -2.72 6.13 7.45
CA GLN A 91 -1.29 5.99 7.18
C GLN A 91 -0.78 7.03 6.19
N VAL A 92 -1.45 7.16 5.03
CA VAL A 92 -1.03 8.08 3.96
C VAL A 92 -1.03 9.51 4.48
N ARG A 93 -2.08 9.92 5.19
CA ARG A 93 -2.14 11.21 5.87
C ARG A 93 -0.96 11.39 6.81
N HIS A 94 -0.72 10.44 7.71
CA HIS A 94 0.38 10.52 8.68
C HIS A 94 1.74 10.71 7.99
N LYS A 95 2.04 9.90 6.96
CA LYS A 95 3.29 10.01 6.17
C LYS A 95 3.46 11.42 5.58
N LEU A 96 2.43 11.91 4.89
CA LEU A 96 2.50 13.20 4.20
C LEU A 96 2.59 14.37 5.18
N THR A 97 1.75 14.41 6.21
CA THR A 97 1.75 15.53 7.16
C THR A 97 3.00 15.56 8.02
N HIS A 98 3.59 14.40 8.34
CA HIS A 98 4.88 14.33 9.05
C HIS A 98 6.02 14.98 8.26
N LEU A 99 5.94 14.94 6.92
CA LEU A 99 6.90 15.56 6.01
C LEU A 99 6.50 17.00 5.61
N GLY A 100 5.48 17.58 6.25
CA GLY A 100 4.99 18.92 5.93
C GLY A 100 4.26 19.03 4.60
N LEU A 101 3.84 17.91 4.01
CA LEU A 101 3.12 17.88 2.74
C LEU A 101 1.61 17.86 2.93
N PRO A 102 0.83 18.45 2.00
CA PRO A 102 -0.63 18.33 1.99
C PRO A 102 -1.07 16.87 1.82
N ALA A 103 -1.92 16.40 2.72
CA ALA A 103 -2.60 15.11 2.59
C ALA A 103 -3.81 15.23 1.63
N VAL A 104 -3.53 15.50 0.35
CA VAL A 104 -4.56 15.61 -0.70
C VAL A 104 -4.29 14.57 -1.78
N VAL A 105 -4.98 13.43 -1.72
CA VAL A 105 -4.69 12.27 -2.56
C VAL A 105 -5.99 11.64 -3.06
N PRO A 106 -6.25 11.63 -4.38
CA PRO A 106 -7.28 10.78 -4.96
C PRO A 106 -6.92 9.30 -4.78
N VAL A 107 -7.90 8.49 -4.39
CA VAL A 107 -7.74 7.04 -4.18
C VAL A 107 -8.97 6.30 -4.73
N SER A 108 -8.77 5.16 -5.37
CA SER A 108 -9.87 4.31 -5.83
C SER A 108 -9.55 2.83 -5.65
N PRO A 109 -10.52 1.98 -5.27
CA PRO A 109 -10.35 0.54 -5.47
C PRO A 109 -10.21 0.25 -6.96
N VAL A 110 -9.46 -0.79 -7.32
CA VAL A 110 -9.21 -1.26 -8.67
C VAL A 110 -9.12 -2.78 -8.70
N THR A 111 -9.29 -3.34 -9.88
CA THR A 111 -8.99 -4.74 -10.18
C THR A 111 -7.75 -4.78 -11.07
N ALA A 112 -6.68 -5.44 -10.63
CA ALA A 112 -5.43 -5.54 -11.37
C ALA A 112 -5.16 -6.98 -11.82
N GLY A 113 -4.95 -7.19 -13.12
CA GLY A 113 -4.59 -8.49 -13.69
C GLY A 113 -3.08 -8.73 -13.67
N GLY A 114 -2.69 -10.01 -13.69
CA GLY A 114 -1.28 -10.44 -13.72
C GLY A 114 -0.55 -10.30 -12.37
N LEU A 115 -1.28 -10.01 -11.30
CA LEU A 115 -0.73 -9.76 -9.97
C LEU A 115 -1.39 -10.64 -8.91
N GLY A 116 -0.57 -11.28 -8.10
CA GLY A 116 -0.94 -11.84 -6.81
C GLY A 116 -0.52 -10.94 -5.65
N VAL A 117 -1.13 -11.15 -4.49
CA VAL A 117 -0.80 -10.41 -3.26
C VAL A 117 -0.36 -11.38 -2.17
N GLY A 118 0.94 -11.37 -1.89
CA GLY A 118 1.56 -12.16 -0.83
C GLY A 118 1.94 -11.30 0.36
N VAL A 119 2.84 -11.84 1.17
CA VAL A 119 3.46 -11.10 2.27
C VAL A 119 4.96 -10.97 2.03
N SER A 120 5.50 -9.84 2.44
CA SER A 120 6.89 -9.46 2.25
C SER A 120 7.84 -10.46 2.91
N GLY A 121 8.95 -10.75 2.23
CA GLY A 121 10.06 -11.53 2.77
C GLY A 121 10.88 -10.83 3.85
N HIS A 122 10.38 -9.76 4.47
CA HIS A 122 11.10 -8.99 5.49
C HIS A 122 10.18 -8.53 6.63
N ILE A 123 10.80 -8.27 7.78
CA ILE A 123 10.14 -7.63 8.93
C ILE A 123 10.34 -6.12 8.82
N SER A 124 9.25 -5.37 8.70
CA SER A 124 9.24 -3.91 8.54
C SER A 124 9.74 -3.22 9.81
N ALA A 125 10.16 -1.95 9.69
CA ALA A 125 10.67 -1.19 10.83
C ALA A 125 9.74 -1.17 12.07
N PRO A 126 8.41 -1.05 11.93
CA PRO A 126 7.48 -1.13 13.07
C PRO A 126 7.24 -2.56 13.59
N GLY A 127 7.79 -3.59 12.94
CA GLY A 127 7.70 -4.98 13.35
C GLY A 127 6.64 -5.82 12.63
N TYR A 128 5.74 -5.23 11.84
CA TYR A 128 4.83 -6.00 10.99
C TYR A 128 5.53 -6.58 9.74
N VAL A 129 4.96 -7.65 9.20
CA VAL A 129 5.32 -8.22 7.90
C VAL A 129 4.31 -7.70 6.88
N ALA A 130 4.76 -6.85 5.97
CA ALA A 130 3.88 -6.13 5.06
C ALA A 130 3.30 -7.03 3.97
N ALA A 131 2.32 -6.50 3.25
CA ALA A 131 1.84 -7.05 1.98
C ALA A 131 2.88 -6.76 0.89
N ALA A 132 3.01 -7.65 -0.07
CA ALA A 132 3.89 -7.46 -1.20
C ALA A 132 3.25 -8.05 -2.46
N PRO A 133 3.28 -7.32 -3.59
CA PRO A 133 2.82 -7.87 -4.86
C PRO A 133 3.81 -8.89 -5.38
N TYR A 134 3.33 -9.82 -6.20
CA TYR A 134 4.17 -10.66 -7.03
C TYR A 134 3.49 -10.89 -8.39
N ALA A 135 4.28 -11.11 -9.43
CA ALA A 135 3.74 -11.36 -10.76
C ALA A 135 3.20 -12.79 -10.85
N GLU A 136 1.95 -12.92 -11.31
CA GLU A 136 1.32 -14.23 -11.51
C GLU A 136 0.39 -14.16 -12.72
N ALA A 137 0.79 -14.83 -13.79
CA ALA A 137 0.01 -14.85 -15.03
C ALA A 137 -1.37 -15.46 -14.78
N GLY A 138 -2.42 -14.73 -15.14
CA GLY A 138 -3.82 -15.14 -14.94
C GLY A 138 -4.37 -14.87 -13.54
N ALA A 139 -3.57 -14.36 -12.60
CA ALA A 139 -4.08 -13.86 -11.33
C ALA A 139 -4.80 -12.52 -11.53
N GLU A 140 -5.76 -12.27 -10.64
CA GLU A 140 -6.47 -11.00 -10.54
C GLU A 140 -6.57 -10.61 -9.06
N ALA A 141 -6.15 -9.39 -8.74
CA ALA A 141 -6.14 -8.87 -7.38
C ALA A 141 -7.03 -7.62 -7.25
N GLY A 142 -7.85 -7.60 -6.20
CA GLY A 142 -8.51 -6.37 -5.74
C GLY A 142 -7.51 -5.52 -4.96
N LEU A 143 -7.20 -4.34 -5.49
CA LEU A 143 -6.21 -3.41 -4.96
C LEU A 143 -6.80 -1.99 -4.86
N TRP A 144 -5.97 -1.04 -4.47
CA TRP A 144 -6.26 0.39 -4.59
C TRP A 144 -5.26 1.03 -5.54
N VAL A 145 -5.61 2.19 -6.07
CA VAL A 145 -4.69 3.09 -6.76
C VAL A 145 -4.75 4.44 -6.09
N THR A 146 -3.58 5.05 -5.91
CA THR A 146 -3.41 6.42 -5.42
C THR A 146 -2.84 7.27 -6.54
N TRP A 147 -3.29 8.52 -6.66
CA TRP A 147 -2.72 9.49 -7.62
C TRP A 147 -1.87 10.50 -6.88
N LEU A 148 -0.56 10.30 -6.92
CA LEU A 148 0.41 11.10 -6.19
C LEU A 148 0.99 12.18 -7.09
N ASP A 149 1.05 13.41 -6.61
CA ASP A 149 1.90 14.43 -7.27
C ASP A 149 3.39 14.16 -7.00
N ASP A 150 4.27 14.91 -7.67
CA ASP A 150 5.72 14.72 -7.57
C ASP A 150 6.26 14.81 -6.12
N GLY A 151 5.70 15.71 -5.31
CA GLY A 151 6.12 15.89 -3.91
C GLY A 151 5.70 14.70 -3.06
N GLN A 152 4.45 14.28 -3.22
CA GLN A 152 3.87 13.12 -2.53
C GLN A 152 4.56 11.81 -2.96
N LEU A 153 4.87 11.65 -4.25
CA LEU A 153 5.53 10.47 -4.79
C LEU A 153 6.93 10.31 -4.21
N ARG A 154 7.74 11.38 -4.20
CA ARG A 154 9.07 11.37 -3.57
C ARG A 154 9.01 11.08 -2.08
N ALA A 155 7.99 11.61 -1.39
CA ALA A 155 7.77 11.33 0.02
C ALA A 155 7.45 9.86 0.30
N VAL A 156 6.60 9.23 -0.53
CA VAL A 156 6.33 7.80 -0.41
C VAL A 156 7.59 6.99 -0.73
N ASP A 157 8.29 7.28 -1.84
CA ASP A 157 9.54 6.64 -2.23
C ASP A 157 10.56 6.63 -1.07
N GLY A 158 10.74 7.79 -0.40
CA GLY A 158 11.67 7.93 0.72
C GLY A 158 11.34 7.08 1.95
N THR A 159 10.08 6.65 2.12
CA THR A 159 9.67 5.76 3.23
C THR A 159 9.79 4.27 2.90
N GLU A 160 9.87 3.92 1.61
CA GLU A 160 9.84 2.53 1.13
C GLU A 160 11.27 1.99 0.90
N MET A 161 12.25 2.86 0.63
CA MET A 161 13.65 2.46 0.43
C MET A 161 14.37 2.15 1.76
N PRO A 162 15.35 1.20 1.79
CA PRO A 162 15.86 0.39 0.66
C PRO A 162 15.15 -0.96 0.49
N ASN A 163 14.14 -1.28 1.30
CA ASN A 163 13.53 -2.62 1.30
C ASN A 163 12.54 -2.83 0.15
N TYR A 164 12.09 -1.75 -0.48
CA TYR A 164 11.18 -1.78 -1.60
C TYR A 164 11.74 -1.02 -2.80
N GLY A 165 11.44 -1.54 -3.99
CA GLY A 165 11.61 -0.85 -5.26
C GLY A 165 10.25 -0.40 -5.79
N ARG A 166 10.23 0.67 -6.58
CA ARG A 166 9.07 1.04 -7.39
C ARG A 166 9.26 0.45 -8.78
N ALA A 167 8.23 -0.17 -9.35
CA ALA A 167 8.26 -0.76 -10.68
C ALA A 167 7.15 -0.19 -11.55
N LEU A 168 7.46 0.07 -12.83
CA LEU A 168 6.44 0.37 -13.83
C LEU A 168 5.74 -0.93 -14.22
N LEU A 169 4.42 -0.89 -14.25
CA LEU A 169 3.55 -1.97 -14.69
C LEU A 169 2.89 -1.57 -16.02
N PRO A 170 3.39 -2.10 -17.15
CA PRO A 170 2.79 -1.85 -18.45
C PRO A 170 1.34 -2.34 -18.49
N ALA A 171 0.40 -1.51 -18.94
CA ALA A 171 -1.03 -1.85 -18.97
C ALA A 171 -1.35 -3.06 -19.86
N ALA A 172 -0.48 -3.37 -20.82
CA ALA A 172 -0.59 -4.55 -21.69
C ALA A 172 -0.35 -5.88 -20.94
N GLU A 173 0.48 -5.86 -19.90
CA GLU A 173 0.84 -7.04 -19.10
C GLU A 173 0.05 -7.08 -17.79
N PHE A 174 -0.16 -5.92 -17.18
CA PHE A 174 -0.82 -5.76 -15.89
C PHE A 174 -2.02 -4.81 -16.02
N PRO A 175 -3.12 -5.24 -16.66
CA PRO A 175 -4.27 -4.37 -16.89
C PRO A 175 -4.92 -3.98 -15.55
N VAL A 176 -5.06 -2.67 -15.30
CA VAL A 176 -5.72 -2.14 -14.10
C VAL A 176 -7.05 -1.51 -14.48
N ARG A 177 -8.13 -2.03 -13.90
CA ARG A 177 -9.51 -1.61 -14.15
C ARG A 177 -10.05 -0.79 -12.98
N LEU A 178 -10.55 0.41 -13.28
CA LEU A 178 -11.28 1.27 -12.35
C LEU A 178 -12.72 0.76 -12.14
N PRO A 179 -13.40 1.22 -11.07
CA PRO A 179 -14.83 1.05 -10.91
C PRO A 179 -15.56 1.69 -12.09
N GLY A 180 -16.36 0.91 -12.81
CA GLY A 180 -16.99 1.31 -14.07
C GLY A 180 -16.28 0.84 -15.34
N GLY A 181 -15.19 0.07 -15.21
CA GLY A 181 -14.57 -0.69 -16.32
C GLY A 181 -13.51 0.06 -17.13
N GLY A 182 -13.27 1.34 -16.84
CA GLY A 182 -12.19 2.10 -17.47
C GLY A 182 -10.82 1.52 -17.14
N LEU A 183 -9.97 1.35 -18.16
CA LEU A 183 -8.59 0.93 -17.99
C LEU A 183 -7.70 2.12 -17.67
N LEU A 184 -6.78 1.94 -16.71
CA LEU A 184 -5.70 2.88 -16.50
C LEU A 184 -4.59 2.68 -17.54
N PRO A 185 -3.82 3.74 -17.83
CA PRO A 185 -2.52 3.59 -18.50
C PRO A 185 -1.55 2.82 -17.58
N ASP A 186 -0.28 2.78 -17.97
CA ASP A 186 0.76 2.18 -17.12
C ASP A 186 0.72 2.75 -15.71
N THR A 187 0.84 1.87 -14.72
CA THR A 187 0.79 2.21 -13.30
C THR A 187 2.10 1.85 -12.64
N TYR A 188 2.32 2.33 -11.43
CA TYR A 188 3.46 1.90 -10.62
C TYR A 188 3.02 1.01 -9.46
N VAL A 189 3.91 0.16 -8.96
CA VAL A 189 3.71 -0.55 -7.71
C VAL A 189 5.00 -0.57 -6.90
N TYR A 190 4.89 -0.60 -5.58
CA TYR A 190 6.02 -0.91 -4.71
C TYR A 190 6.11 -2.42 -4.48
N TYR A 191 7.26 -3.01 -4.81
CA TYR A 191 7.54 -4.42 -4.59
C TYR A 191 8.71 -4.58 -3.61
N ASN A 192 8.74 -5.72 -2.91
CA ASN A 192 9.82 -5.98 -1.97
C ASN A 192 11.03 -6.58 -2.71
N VAL A 193 12.21 -5.97 -2.56
CA VAL A 193 13.43 -6.41 -3.27
C VAL A 193 13.94 -7.79 -2.81
N ARG A 194 13.49 -8.27 -1.64
CA ARG A 194 13.81 -9.59 -1.10
C ARG A 194 12.79 -10.66 -1.51
N GLY A 195 11.74 -10.26 -2.24
CA GLY A 195 10.63 -11.12 -2.63
C GLY A 195 9.57 -11.29 -1.54
N ILE A 196 8.85 -12.40 -1.60
CA ILE A 196 7.71 -12.71 -0.75
C ILE A 196 7.94 -13.99 0.08
N LEU A 197 7.17 -14.17 1.16
CA LEU A 197 7.14 -15.44 1.87
C LEU A 197 6.33 -16.48 1.09
N SER A 198 6.67 -17.73 1.36
CA SER A 198 6.04 -18.93 0.83
C SER A 198 5.82 -19.96 1.93
N ASP A 199 5.07 -21.00 1.60
CA ASP A 199 4.84 -22.14 2.50
C ASP A 199 6.02 -23.13 2.59
N GLY A 200 7.21 -22.76 2.10
CA GLY A 200 8.39 -23.64 2.02
C GLY A 200 8.30 -24.70 0.91
N ARG A 201 7.19 -24.76 0.17
CA ARG A 201 7.00 -25.62 -1.02
C ARG A 201 6.92 -24.81 -2.31
N GLY A 202 7.35 -23.55 -2.24
CA GLY A 202 7.37 -22.64 -3.38
C GLY A 202 6.00 -22.04 -3.72
N ARG A 203 4.99 -22.14 -2.85
CA ARG A 203 3.72 -21.43 -3.04
C ARG A 203 3.69 -20.13 -2.23
N PRO A 204 3.38 -18.98 -2.86
CA PRO A 204 3.20 -17.71 -2.16
C PRO A 204 2.32 -17.85 -0.93
N LEU A 205 2.77 -17.28 0.19
CA LEU A 205 1.95 -17.15 1.38
C LEU A 205 0.97 -16.01 1.15
N PRO A 206 -0.35 -16.26 1.10
CA PRO A 206 -1.33 -15.21 0.82
C PRO A 206 -1.31 -14.17 1.94
N GLN A 207 -1.61 -12.93 1.58
CA GLN A 207 -1.83 -11.90 2.59
C GLN A 207 -3.00 -12.30 3.51
N ALA A 208 -2.75 -12.38 4.81
CA ALA A 208 -3.81 -12.53 5.81
C ALA A 208 -4.59 -11.21 5.94
N LEU A 209 -5.88 -11.30 6.27
CA LEU A 209 -6.71 -10.11 6.50
C LEU A 209 -6.30 -9.33 7.76
N ASP A 210 -5.70 -10.00 8.74
CA ASP A 210 -5.19 -9.38 9.96
C ASP A 210 -3.75 -9.81 10.28
N GLN A 211 -2.98 -8.86 10.83
CA GLN A 211 -1.57 -9.07 11.17
C GLN A 211 -1.36 -10.10 12.31
N PRO A 212 -2.16 -10.13 13.40
CA PRO A 212 -2.00 -11.11 14.47
C PRO A 212 -2.07 -12.57 13.99
N ALA A 213 -2.99 -12.90 13.08
CA ALA A 213 -3.14 -14.24 12.53
C ALA A 213 -1.92 -14.63 11.68
N LEU A 214 -1.40 -13.71 10.84
CA LEU A 214 -0.17 -13.94 10.09
C LEU A 214 1.00 -14.22 11.03
N LEU A 215 1.23 -13.36 12.03
CA LEU A 215 2.34 -13.51 12.96
C LEU A 215 2.21 -14.80 13.79
N THR A 216 0.99 -15.15 14.21
CA THR A 216 0.73 -16.42 14.91
C THR A 216 1.11 -17.62 14.03
N ARG A 217 0.76 -17.59 12.74
CA ARG A 217 1.12 -18.64 11.79
C ARG A 217 2.64 -18.76 11.61
N LEU A 218 3.35 -17.64 11.45
CA LEU A 218 4.81 -17.62 11.31
C LEU A 218 5.50 -18.14 12.59
N LEU A 219 5.03 -17.70 13.75
CA LEU A 219 5.51 -18.18 15.05
C LEU A 219 5.24 -19.67 15.24
N ALA A 220 4.09 -20.20 14.83
CA ALA A 220 3.81 -21.63 14.91
C ALA A 220 4.76 -22.46 14.03
N ALA A 221 5.12 -21.94 12.85
CA ALA A 221 5.95 -22.62 11.87
C ALA A 221 7.45 -22.65 12.21
N SER A 222 7.97 -21.73 13.04
CA SER A 222 9.40 -21.67 13.39
C SER A 222 9.63 -21.51 14.89
N SER A 223 10.34 -22.47 15.51
CA SER A 223 10.83 -22.32 16.87
C SER A 223 11.85 -21.18 16.98
N ARG A 224 12.70 -20.99 15.97
CA ARG A 224 13.73 -19.95 15.94
C ARG A 224 13.11 -18.55 15.97
N LEU A 225 12.01 -18.34 15.24
CA LEU A 225 11.26 -17.09 15.32
C LEU A 225 10.63 -16.91 16.71
N ARG A 226 10.04 -17.96 17.31
CA ARG A 226 9.50 -17.86 18.68
C ARG A 226 10.56 -17.51 19.73
N ASP A 227 11.75 -18.10 19.62
CA ASP A 227 12.83 -17.85 20.58
C ASP A 227 13.36 -16.41 20.45
N LEU A 228 13.46 -15.90 19.23
CA LEU A 228 13.93 -14.55 18.95
C LEU A 228 12.88 -13.46 19.27
N LEU A 229 11.68 -13.63 18.73
CA LEU A 229 10.62 -12.62 18.67
C LEU A 229 9.55 -12.83 19.76
N GLY A 230 9.62 -13.92 20.51
CA GLY A 230 8.67 -14.24 21.56
C GLY A 230 7.46 -15.06 21.07
N PRO A 231 6.64 -15.58 22.00
CA PRO A 231 5.64 -16.60 21.69
C PRO A 231 4.35 -16.06 21.08
N ALA A 232 4.07 -14.75 21.20
CA ALA A 232 2.82 -14.15 20.71
C ALA A 232 3.07 -12.96 19.77
N PRO A 233 2.10 -12.60 18.91
CA PRO A 233 2.20 -11.46 18.00
C PRO A 233 2.63 -10.15 18.68
N ARG A 234 2.11 -9.87 19.88
CA ARG A 234 2.51 -8.67 20.65
C ARG A 234 4.00 -8.64 20.99
N ASP A 235 4.57 -9.80 21.34
CA ASP A 235 5.98 -9.93 21.70
C ASP A 235 6.82 -9.72 20.44
N TRP A 236 6.36 -10.31 19.32
CA TRP A 236 6.99 -10.14 18.02
C TRP A 236 7.13 -8.67 17.67
N VAL A 237 6.01 -7.93 17.69
CA VAL A 237 6.01 -6.53 17.28
C VAL A 237 6.84 -5.68 18.25
N ALA A 238 6.72 -5.91 19.55
CA ALA A 238 7.46 -5.15 20.54
C ALA A 238 8.98 -5.31 20.36
N ARG A 239 9.45 -6.54 20.16
CA ARG A 239 10.88 -6.83 19.96
C ARG A 239 11.38 -6.36 18.61
N ALA A 240 10.66 -6.68 17.54
CA ALA A 240 11.02 -6.26 16.19
C ALA A 240 10.99 -4.73 16.05
N GLY A 241 10.01 -4.05 16.64
CA GLY A 241 9.92 -2.59 16.60
C GLY A 241 11.06 -1.90 17.37
N ALA A 242 11.52 -2.50 18.46
CA ALA A 242 12.58 -1.93 19.31
C ALA A 242 14.00 -2.11 18.75
N ASP A 243 14.28 -3.17 17.99
CA ASP A 243 15.65 -3.56 17.64
C ASP A 243 15.81 -3.94 16.16
N ALA A 244 16.67 -3.20 15.44
CA ALA A 244 16.98 -3.46 14.04
C ALA A 244 17.70 -4.80 13.80
N GLY A 245 18.62 -5.18 14.69
CA GLY A 245 19.33 -6.45 14.62
C GLY A 245 18.38 -7.63 14.82
N VAL A 246 17.37 -7.49 15.67
CA VAL A 246 16.29 -8.50 15.81
C VAL A 246 15.49 -8.64 14.52
N ARG A 247 15.14 -7.54 13.84
CA ARG A 247 14.45 -7.59 12.54
C ARG A 247 15.30 -8.25 11.46
N GLU A 248 16.58 -7.91 11.40
CA GLU A 248 17.53 -8.50 10.45
C GLU A 248 17.74 -10.00 10.70
N ALA A 249 17.85 -10.41 11.97
CA ALA A 249 17.92 -11.81 12.35
C ALA A 249 16.63 -12.57 12.00
N GLY A 250 15.46 -12.01 12.30
CA GLY A 250 14.17 -12.61 11.92
C GLY A 250 13.98 -12.73 10.41
N THR A 251 14.34 -11.69 9.67
CA THR A 251 14.32 -11.69 8.19
C THR A 251 15.27 -12.75 7.62
N ARG A 252 16.44 -12.94 8.23
CA ARG A 252 17.39 -13.98 7.85
C ARG A 252 16.87 -15.39 8.16
N ILE A 253 16.11 -15.58 9.24
CA ILE A 253 15.47 -16.86 9.53
C ILE A 253 14.50 -17.25 8.40
N PHE A 254 13.73 -16.32 7.83
CA PHE A 254 12.88 -16.61 6.66
C PHE A 254 13.67 -17.19 5.49
N HIS A 255 14.86 -16.65 5.22
CA HIS A 255 15.75 -17.15 4.17
C HIS A 255 16.28 -18.55 4.50
N GLU A 256 16.83 -18.72 5.70
CA GLU A 256 17.48 -19.98 6.13
C GLU A 256 16.49 -21.15 6.25
N GLU A 257 15.23 -20.86 6.54
CA GLU A 257 14.15 -21.87 6.58
C GLU A 257 13.47 -22.09 5.21
N GLY A 258 14.00 -21.46 4.15
CA GLY A 258 13.55 -21.68 2.78
C GLY A 258 12.17 -21.08 2.46
N TRP A 259 11.75 -20.05 3.19
CA TRP A 259 10.44 -19.43 3.00
C TRP A 259 10.44 -18.35 1.92
N LEU A 260 11.59 -17.88 1.44
CA LEU A 260 11.64 -16.80 0.47
C LEU A 260 11.43 -17.27 -0.98
N LEU A 261 10.49 -16.62 -1.65
CA LEU A 261 10.34 -16.64 -3.11
C LEU A 261 10.80 -15.29 -3.67
N PRO A 262 11.88 -15.25 -4.48
CA PRO A 262 12.34 -14.01 -5.08
C PRO A 262 11.35 -13.51 -6.14
N GLU A 263 11.10 -12.21 -6.15
CA GLU A 263 10.40 -11.54 -7.26
C GLU A 263 11.44 -11.02 -8.26
N ARG A 264 11.30 -11.39 -9.53
CA ARG A 264 12.27 -11.09 -10.61
C ARG A 264 11.62 -10.49 -11.85
N THR A 265 10.31 -10.41 -11.88
CA THR A 265 9.51 -9.96 -13.03
C THR A 265 9.42 -8.44 -13.07
N PHE A 266 9.35 -7.81 -11.90
CA PHE A 266 9.28 -6.35 -11.83
C PHE A 266 10.62 -5.71 -12.17
N ALA A 267 10.65 -4.92 -13.24
CA ALA A 267 11.78 -4.07 -13.55
C ALA A 267 11.83 -2.89 -12.56
N ALA A 268 12.97 -2.70 -11.90
CA ALA A 268 13.16 -1.56 -11.01
C ALA A 268 13.08 -0.24 -11.78
N TYR A 269 12.38 0.73 -11.21
CA TYR A 269 12.34 2.11 -11.71
C TYR A 269 13.63 2.84 -11.29
N ASP A 270 14.38 3.35 -12.28
CA ASP A 270 15.52 4.22 -12.04
C ASP A 270 15.04 5.64 -11.74
N ALA A 271 14.95 5.98 -10.45
CA ALA A 271 14.60 7.33 -10.00
C ALA A 271 15.62 8.42 -10.43
N GLY A 272 16.78 8.02 -10.98
CA GLY A 272 17.86 8.92 -11.44
C GLY A 272 17.80 9.31 -12.93
N GLY A 273 16.80 8.87 -13.69
CA GLY A 273 16.75 9.05 -15.15
C GLY A 273 16.11 10.36 -15.66
N GLY A 274 15.65 11.25 -14.76
CA GLY A 274 14.98 12.50 -15.13
C GLY A 274 15.76 13.73 -14.67
N ALA A 275 16.64 14.24 -15.54
CA ALA A 275 17.18 15.59 -15.49
C ALA A 275 16.67 16.38 -16.68
#